data_AF-R7LK98-F1
#
_entry.id   AF-R7LK98-F1
#
_cell.length_a   1.000
_cell.length_b   1.000
_cell.length_c   1.000
_cell.angle_alpha   90.00
_cell.angle_beta   90.00
_cell.angle_gamma   90.00
#
_symmetry.space_group_name_H-M   'P 1'
#
loop_
_entity.id
_entity.type
_entity.pdbx_description
1 polymer ?
#
loop_
_entity_poly.entity_id
_entity_poly.type
_entity_poly.pdbx_seq_one_letter_code
_entity_poly.pdbx_strand_id
1 'polypeptide(L)'
;MLFEKALMFVYNNILLNILLLIGFVWACIWSYKKSVKSRKFYICPQCGESFRSEHMESKCCKVCGAELEEKADKDVNDSAI
;
A
#
# COMPACT_ATOMS: atom_id res chain seq x y z
N MET A 1 -36.26 14.90 -2.03
CA MET A 1 -37.20 14.17 -1.14
C MET A 1 -36.68 12.82 -0.64
N LEU A 2 -36.47 11.77 -1.47
CA LEU A 2 -36.11 10.44 -0.96
C LEU A 2 -34.66 10.36 -0.45
N PHE A 3 -33.73 11.01 -1.15
CA PHE A 3 -32.32 11.13 -0.75
C PHE A 3 -32.13 11.94 0.54
N GLU A 4 -32.84 13.06 0.68
CA GLU A 4 -32.79 13.91 1.90
C GLU A 4 -33.32 13.16 3.13
N LYS A 5 -34.39 12.37 2.97
CA LYS A 5 -34.92 11.53 4.06
C LYS A 5 -33.94 10.43 4.47
N ALA A 6 -33.21 9.84 3.52
CA ALA A 6 -32.15 8.88 3.83
C ALA A 6 -30.99 9.54 4.59
N LEU A 7 -30.58 10.73 4.19
CA LEU A 7 -29.52 11.50 4.85
C LEU A 7 -29.88 11.87 6.30
N MET A 8 -31.12 12.35 6.51
CA MET A 8 -31.66 12.63 7.84
C MET A 8 -31.76 11.36 8.72
N PHE A 9 -32.13 10.22 8.12
CA PHE A 9 -32.17 8.94 8.83
C PHE A 9 -30.78 8.49 9.29
N VAL A 10 -29.76 8.63 8.44
CA VAL A 10 -28.37 8.30 8.78
C VAL A 10 -27.86 9.23 9.88
N TYR A 11 -28.11 10.54 9.77
CA TYR A 11 -27.65 11.51 10.76
C TYR A 11 -28.28 11.28 12.14
N ASN A 12 -29.58 11.01 12.21
CA ASN A 12 -30.28 10.79 13.47
C ASN A 12 -29.98 9.43 14.12
N ASN A 13 -29.50 8.44 13.35
CA ASN A 13 -29.14 7.13 13.89
C ASN A 13 -27.67 7.08 14.32
N ILE A 14 -27.43 7.39 15.60
CA ILE A 14 -26.10 7.31 16.22
C ILE A 14 -25.48 5.92 16.05
N LEU A 15 -26.26 4.84 16.23
CA LEU A 15 -25.77 3.47 16.07
C LEU A 15 -25.26 3.20 14.63
N LEU A 16 -25.97 3.70 13.62
CA LEU A 16 -25.58 3.53 12.22
C LEU A 16 -24.29 4.29 11.91
N ASN A 17 -24.12 5.50 12.44
CA ASN A 17 -22.88 6.27 12.29
C ASN A 17 -21.67 5.57 12.93
N ILE A 18 -21.86 4.94 14.11
CA ILE A 18 -20.80 4.15 14.76
C ILE A 18 -20.41 2.95 13.88
N LEU A 19 -21.39 2.22 13.32
CA LEU A 19 -21.11 1.09 12.42
C LEU A 19 -20.38 1.53 11.15
N LEU A 20 -20.76 2.67 10.56
CA LEU A 20 -20.09 3.26 9.41
C LEU A 20 -18.64 3.63 9.72
N LEU A 21 -18.38 4.23 10.89
CA LEU A 21 -17.02 4.55 11.34
C LEU A 21 -16.16 3.29 11.50
N ILE A 22 -16.69 2.25 12.14
CA ILE A 22 -15.98 0.97 12.30
C ILE A 22 -15.64 0.37 10.93
N GLY A 23 -16.61 0.35 10.01
CA GLY A 23 -16.42 -0.13 8.64
C GLY A 23 -15.35 0.69 7.89
N PHE A 24 -15.37 2.01 8.04
CA PHE A 24 -14.39 2.90 7.44
C PHE A 24 -12.97 2.64 7.96
N VAL A 25 -12.79 2.52 9.28
CA VAL A 25 -11.49 2.20 9.89
C VAL A 25 -10.99 0.84 9.39
N TRP A 26 -11.87 -0.17 9.31
CA TRP A 26 -11.51 -1.47 8.76
C TRP A 26 -11.06 -1.40 7.30
N ALA A 27 -11.75 -0.61 6.47
CA ALA A 27 -11.38 -0.39 5.08
C ALA A 27 -10.01 0.29 4.95
N CYS A 28 -9.70 1.27 5.81
CA CYS A 28 -8.40 1.92 5.87
C CYS A 28 -7.27 0.94 6.26
N ILE A 29 -7.50 0.08 7.26
CA ILE A 29 -6.53 -0.93 7.68
C ILE A 29 -6.28 -1.93 6.53
N TRP A 30 -7.34 -2.34 5.85
CA TRP A 30 -7.25 -3.28 4.74
C TRP A 30 -6.50 -2.69 3.54
N SER A 31 -6.79 -1.43 3.17
CA SER A 31 -6.10 -0.75 2.09
C SER A 31 -4.62 -0.52 2.42
N TYR A 32 -4.29 -0.16 3.66
CA TYR A 32 -2.90 -0.04 4.12
C TYR A 32 -2.15 -1.37 3.99
N LYS A 33 -2.73 -2.47 4.48
CA LYS A 33 -2.11 -3.81 4.35
C LYS A 33 -1.88 -4.19 2.88
N LYS A 34 -2.83 -3.87 2.00
CA LYS A 34 -2.71 -4.13 0.56
C LYS A 34 -1.60 -3.30 -0.08
N SER A 35 -1.47 -2.03 0.31
CA SER A 35 -0.39 -1.13 -0.15
C SER A 35 0.98 -1.57 0.35
N VAL A 36 1.11 -1.99 1.61
CA VAL A 36 2.40 -2.49 2.12
C VAL A 36 2.81 -3.79 1.41
N LYS A 37 1.85 -4.70 1.15
CA LYS A 37 2.13 -5.98 0.48
C LYS A 37 2.58 -5.85 -0.97
N SER A 38 2.27 -4.74 -1.64
CA SER A 38 2.64 -4.53 -3.05
C SER A 38 4.05 -4.00 -3.26
N ARG A 39 4.76 -3.68 -2.16
CA ARG A 39 6.12 -3.19 -2.22
C ARG A 39 7.05 -4.37 -2.48
N LYS A 40 7.73 -4.31 -3.62
CA LYS A 40 8.75 -5.28 -4.03
C LYS A 40 10.12 -4.64 -3.87
N PHE A 41 11.09 -5.47 -3.51
CA PHE A 41 12.46 -5.04 -3.31
C PHE A 41 13.37 -5.77 -4.27
N TYR A 42 14.28 -5.03 -4.87
CA TYR A 42 15.16 -5.51 -5.91
C TYR A 42 16.59 -5.16 -5.56
N ILE A 43 17.52 -6.09 -5.79
CA ILE A 43 18.96 -5.86 -5.64
C ILE A 43 19.65 -6.18 -6.95
N CYS A 44 20.54 -5.28 -7.35
CA CYS A 44 21.41 -5.45 -8.51
C CYS A 44 22.62 -6.33 -8.15
N PRO A 45 22.80 -7.51 -8.77
CA PRO A 45 23.94 -8.39 -8.45
C PRO A 45 25.28 -7.85 -8.95
N GLN A 46 25.29 -6.97 -9.98
CA GLN A 46 26.52 -6.42 -10.55
C GLN A 46 27.02 -5.15 -9.84
N CYS A 47 26.11 -4.32 -9.37
CA CYS A 47 26.40 -2.99 -8.84
C CYS A 47 26.10 -2.87 -7.33
N GLY A 48 25.36 -3.84 -6.77
CA GLY A 48 25.01 -3.89 -5.34
C GLY A 48 23.89 -2.93 -4.93
N GLU A 49 23.32 -2.17 -5.88
CA GLU A 49 22.33 -1.15 -5.58
C GLU A 49 20.94 -1.76 -5.31
N SER A 50 20.28 -1.25 -4.28
CA SER A 50 18.92 -1.63 -3.88
C SER A 50 17.89 -0.68 -4.46
N PHE A 51 16.74 -1.23 -4.86
CA PHE A 51 15.61 -0.47 -5.35
C PHE A 51 14.32 -0.96 -4.72
N ARG A 52 13.47 0.00 -4.34
CA ARG A 52 12.10 -0.24 -3.93
C ARG A 52 11.14 0.13 -5.04
N SER A 53 10.24 -0.79 -5.39
CA SER A 53 9.21 -0.56 -6.39
C SER A 53 7.84 -0.84 -5.79
N GLU A 54 6.95 0.15 -5.83
CA GLU A 54 5.56 -0.01 -5.42
C GLU A 54 4.73 -0.42 -6.63
N HIS A 55 4.03 -1.56 -6.56
CA HIS A 55 3.10 -2.01 -7.61
C HIS A 55 3.70 -2.20 -9.02
N MET A 56 5.02 -2.27 -9.17
CA MET A 56 5.68 -2.42 -10.47
C MET A 56 6.84 -3.40 -10.41
N GLU A 57 7.03 -4.16 -11.49
CA GLU A 57 8.18 -5.06 -11.67
C GLU A 57 9.30 -4.32 -12.39
N SER A 58 10.37 -3.99 -11.67
CA SER A 58 11.57 -3.45 -12.28
C SER A 58 12.45 -4.58 -12.80
N LYS A 59 12.65 -4.65 -14.11
CA LYS A 59 13.44 -5.71 -14.75
C LYS A 59 14.93 -5.39 -14.84
N CYS A 60 15.30 -4.11 -14.92
CA CYS A 60 16.68 -3.69 -15.16
C CYS A 60 17.13 -2.63 -14.16
N CYS A 61 18.39 -2.69 -13.75
CA CYS A 61 19.06 -1.71 -12.90
C CYS A 61 19.24 -0.39 -13.66
N LYS A 62 18.94 0.75 -13.02
CA LYS A 62 19.08 2.08 -13.62
C LYS A 62 20.53 2.51 -13.86
N VAL A 63 21.47 1.94 -13.11
CA VAL A 63 22.90 2.33 -13.15
C VAL A 63 23.67 1.51 -14.15
N CYS A 64 23.59 0.18 -14.06
CA CYS A 64 24.38 -0.72 -14.91
C CYS A 64 23.57 -1.45 -16.00
N GLY A 65 22.24 -1.34 -16.02
CA GLY A 65 21.39 -2.04 -16.99
C GLY A 65 21.23 -3.55 -16.76
N ALA A 66 21.88 -4.12 -15.75
CA ALA A 66 21.78 -5.54 -15.40
C ALA A 66 20.37 -5.94 -14.96
N GLU A 67 20.01 -7.21 -15.10
CA GLU A 67 18.76 -7.74 -14.56
C GLU A 67 18.74 -7.66 -13.03
N LEU A 68 17.60 -7.24 -12.47
CA LEU A 68 17.38 -7.09 -11.04
C LEU A 68 16.84 -8.39 -10.43
N GLU A 69 17.35 -8.76 -9.26
CA GLU A 69 16.84 -9.91 -8.49
C GLU A 69 15.86 -9.42 -7.41
N GLU A 70 14.65 -9.97 -7.38
CA GLU A 70 13.67 -9.69 -6.33
C GLU A 70 14.10 -10.36 -5.01
N LYS A 71 14.23 -9.57 -3.94
CA LYS A 71 14.53 -10.07 -2.59
C LYS A 71 13.46 -9.65 -1.59
N ALA A 72 13.46 -10.30 -0.42
CA ALA A 72 12.61 -9.91 0.69
C ALA A 72 13.15 -8.62 1.33
N ASP A 73 12.25 -7.75 1.81
CA ASP A 73 12.54 -6.46 2.51
C ASP A 73 13.68 -6.57 3.53
N LYS A 74 13.74 -7.71 4.24
CA LYS A 74 14.71 -7.97 5.32
C LYS A 74 16.17 -8.08 4.86
N ASP A 75 16.39 -8.31 3.56
CA ASP A 75 17.69 -8.57 2.97
C ASP A 75 18.24 -7.38 2.17
N VAL A 76 17.58 -6.22 2.28
CA VAL A 76 17.87 -5.03 1.49
C VAL A 76 18.49 -3.98 2.41
N ASN A 77 19.70 -3.53 2.07
CA ASN A 77 20.47 -2.59 2.87
C ASN A 77 20.09 -1.13 2.55
N ASP A 78 18.79 -0.81 2.60
CA ASP A 78 18.33 0.58 2.41
C ASP A 78 18.55 1.34 3.73
N SER A 79 19.66 2.07 3.80
CA SER A 79 19.95 3.06 4.83
C SER A 79 19.18 4.38 4.65
N ALA A 80 18.03 4.33 3.97
CA ALA A 80 17.11 5.47 3.85
C ALA A 80 16.15 5.49 5.04
N ILE A 81 16.66 5.96 6.19
CA ILE A 81 15.87 6.49 7.30
C ILE A 81 15.40 7.90 6.91
#